data_AF-J9DXP4-F1
#
_entry.id   AF-J9DXP4-F1
#
_cell.length_a   1.000
_cell.length_b   1.000
_cell.length_c   1.000
_cell.angle_alpha   90.00
_cell.angle_beta   90.00
_cell.angle_gamma   90.00
#
_symmetry.space_group_name_H-M   'P 1'
#
loop_
_entity.id
_entity.type
_entity.pdbx_description
1 polymer ?
#
loop_
_entity_poly.entity_id
_entity_poly.type
_entity_poly.pdbx_seq_one_letter_code
_entity_poly.pdbx_strand_id
1 'polypeptide(L)' 'IGALFPLHYQITGTEACGRIWEQYGIQRMEIALSTVAELNALLPFKLGISI' A
#
# COMPACT_ATOMS: atom_id res chain seq x y z
N ILE A 1 -3.85 -10.36 3.68
CA ILE A 1 -3.92 -9.94 2.27
C ILE A 1 -2.55 -9.40 1.88
N GLY A 2 -1.97 -9.85 0.78
CA GLY A 2 -0.77 -9.21 0.22
C GLY A 2 -1.18 -8.12 -0.77
N ALA A 3 -0.56 -6.95 -0.71
CA ALA A 3 -0.86 -5.82 -1.59
C ALA A 3 0.43 -5.18 -2.09
N LEU A 4 0.47 -4.79 -3.37
CA LEU A 4 1.61 -4.12 -3.97
C LEU A 4 1.19 -2.74 -4.48
N PHE A 5 1.92 -1.71 -4.06
CA PHE A 5 1.71 -0.33 -4.49
C PHE A 5 3.00 0.24 -5.08
N PRO A 6 2.92 1.11 -6.10
CA PRO A 6 4.08 1.81 -6.63
C PRO A 6 4.48 2.95 -5.67
N LEU A 7 5.06 2.58 -4.52
CA LEU A 7 5.50 3.54 -3.49
C LEU A 7 6.54 4.54 -4.02
N HIS A 8 7.32 4.11 -4.99
CA HIS A 8 8.37 4.90 -5.61
C HIS A 8 8.22 4.91 -7.14
N TYR A 9 8.71 5.96 -7.78
CA TYR A 9 8.86 5.99 -9.22
C TYR A 9 9.92 4.97 -9.67
N GLN A 10 9.64 4.30 -10.79
CA GLN A 10 10.66 3.53 -11.48
C GLN A 10 11.69 4.48 -12.09
N ILE A 11 12.97 4.15 -11.94
CA ILE A 11 14.07 4.92 -12.50
C ILE A 11 14.92 4.05 -13.42
N THR A 12 15.52 4.68 -14.42
CA THR A 12 16.52 4.04 -15.29
C THR A 12 17.89 4.22 -14.63
N GLY A 13 18.34 3.22 -13.85
CA GLY A 13 19.60 3.26 -13.13
C GLY A 13 19.89 1.94 -12.40
N THR A 14 21.01 1.88 -11.67
CA THR A 14 21.37 0.71 -10.83
C THR A 14 20.69 0.73 -9.45
N GLU A 15 20.09 1.86 -9.09
CA GLU A 15 19.31 2.00 -7.86
C GLU A 15 18.00 1.23 -7.95
N ALA A 16 17.58 0.65 -6.82
CA ALA A 16 16.41 -0.22 -6.78
C ALA A 16 15.08 0.55 -6.99
N CYS A 17 14.96 1.77 -6.46
CA CYS A 17 13.73 2.57 -6.49
C CYS A 17 14.07 4.07 -6.54
N GLY A 18 13.25 4.87 -7.24
CA GLY A 18 13.38 6.32 -7.28
C GLY A 18 12.71 7.03 -6.10
N ARG A 19 12.31 8.29 -6.32
CA ARG A 19 11.61 9.11 -5.31
C ARG A 19 10.23 8.53 -4.97
N ILE A 20 9.73 8.86 -3.78
CA ILE A 20 8.37 8.51 -3.35
C ILE A 20 7.34 9.09 -4.31
N TRP A 21 6.33 8.28 -4.66
CA TRP A 21 5.16 8.71 -5.40
C TRP A 21 4.00 8.93 -4.45
N GLU A 22 3.74 10.17 -4.06
CA GLU A 22 2.77 10.47 -3.00
C GLU A 22 1.33 10.05 -3.35
N GLN A 23 0.83 10.47 -4.52
CA GLN A 23 -0.56 10.21 -4.92
C GLN A 23 -0.84 8.73 -5.24
N TYR A 24 0.09 8.02 -5.89
CA TYR A 24 -0.13 6.65 -6.34
C TYR A 24 0.51 5.60 -5.42
N GLY A 25 1.47 6.00 -4.59
CA GLY A 25 2.11 5.17 -3.59
C GLY A 25 1.49 5.36 -2.22
N ILE A 26 1.86 6.46 -1.55
CA ILE A 26 1.49 6.71 -0.14
C ILE A 26 -0.02 6.74 0.05
N GLN A 27 -0.75 7.56 -0.73
CA GLN A 27 -2.20 7.69 -0.55
C GLN A 27 -2.94 6.36 -0.80
N ARG A 28 -2.45 5.55 -1.74
CA ARG A 28 -3.06 4.24 -2.05
C ARG A 28 -2.71 3.17 -1.03
N MET A 29 -1.53 3.22 -0.45
CA MET A 29 -1.14 2.38 0.67
C MET A 29 -2.00 2.69 1.90
N GLU A 30 -2.13 3.96 2.25
CA GLU A 30 -2.90 4.40 3.42
C GLU A 30 -4.39 4.11 3.29
N ILE A 31 -4.99 4.33 2.12
CA ILE A 31 -6.41 3.97 1.94
C ILE A 31 -6.61 2.45 2.07
N ALA A 32 -5.67 1.61 1.62
CA ALA A 32 -5.76 0.17 1.80
C ALA A 32 -5.68 -0.24 3.27
N LEU A 33 -4.80 0.39 4.06
CA LEU A 33 -4.72 0.20 5.50
C LEU A 33 -6.04 0.60 6.19
N SER A 34 -6.56 1.79 5.87
CA SER A 34 -7.85 2.27 6.40
C SER A 34 -9.01 1.33 6.04
N THR A 35 -9.08 0.89 4.78
CA THR A 35 -10.12 -0.04 4.33
C THR A 35 -10.04 -1.37 5.08
N VAL A 36 -8.84 -1.91 5.32
CA VAL A 36 -8.69 -3.14 6.12
C VAL A 36 -9.17 -2.92 7.56
N ALA A 37 -8.89 -1.77 8.15
CA ALA A 37 -9.39 -1.42 9.48
C ALA A 37 -10.93 -1.33 9.52
N GLU A 38 -11.56 -0.73 8.52
CA GLU A 38 -13.01 -0.65 8.38
C GLU A 38 -13.65 -2.03 8.18
N LEU A 39 -13.08 -2.86 7.29
CA LEU A 39 -13.55 -4.24 7.07
C LEU A 39 -13.46 -5.07 8.35
N ASN A 40 -12.43 -4.84 9.17
CA ASN A 40 -12.26 -5.52 10.45
C ASN A 40 -13.33 -5.16 11.50
N ALA A 41 -14.14 -4.13 11.28
CA ALA A 41 -15.32 -3.80 12.08
C ALA A 41 -16.59 -4.50 11.59
N LEU A 42 -16.62 -4.96 10.33
CA LEU A 42 -17.80 -5.55 9.69
C LEU A 42 -17.73 -7.08 9.57
N LEU A 43 -16.52 -7.62 9.39
CA LEU A 43 -16.32 -9.03 9.12
C LEU A 43 -16.32 -9.86 10.43
N PRO A 44 -16.81 -11.11 10.39
CA PRO A 44 -16.79 -12.01 11.54
C PRO A 44 -15.39 -12.60 11.84
N PHE A 45 -14.35 -12.14 11.16
CA PHE A 45 -12.95 -12.53 11.34
C PHE A 45 -12.02 -11.34 11.11
N LYS A 46 -10.76 -11.44 11.57
CA LYS A 46 -9.76 -10.38 11.41
C LYS A 46 -8.89 -10.59 10.18
N LEU A 47 -8.76 -9.53 9.39
CA LEU A 47 -7.86 -9.37 8.28
C LEU A 47 -6.56 -8.70 8.74
N GLY A 48 -5.43 -9.30 8.38
CA GLY A 48 -4.13 -8.64 8.34
C GLY A 48 -3.75 -8.26 6.90
N ILE A 49 -2.88 -7.28 6.74
CA ILE A 49 -2.33 -6.86 5.44
C ILE A 49 -0.80 -6.82 5.49
N SER A 50 -0.18 -7.29 4.40
CA SER A 50 1.25 -7.20 4.15
C SER A 50 1.44 -6.38 2.88
N ILE A 51 2.26 -5.35 2.96
CA ILE A 51 2.61 -4.44 1.87
C ILE A 51 4.08 -4.67 1.53
#